data_AF-A0AAE0M4W7-F1
#
_entry.id   AF-A0AAE0M4W7-F1
#
_cell.length_a   1.000
_cell.length_b   1.000
_cell.length_c   1.000
_cell.angle_alpha   90.00
_cell.angle_beta   90.00
_cell.angle_gamma   90.00
#
_symmetry.space_group_name_H-M   'P 1'
#
loop_
_entity.id
_entity.type
_entity.pdbx_description
1 polymer ?
#
loop_
_entity_poly.entity_id
_entity_poly.type
_entity_poly.pdbx_seq_one_letter_code
_entity_poly.pdbx_strand_id
1 'polypeptide(L)'
;MATTQAPANLILATPLKGGTGRVLPIKSVLPTGDTALAQAQMIFSGIKHLGIRHVLPHDFGTGLIRIDGVVQPSPHDPDATGRWAFFHGTGPLGTPSVVSGRLERKGPFGDDGGTQTSHRALLRAAVAALRFRRRPDEAFHTLVIATADDNLTNCATTLAKTWIETGWKTSKGLLVKNRDMWEALLGEFERYADLGMAVQF
;
A
#
# COMPACT_ATOMS: atom_id res chain seq x y z
N MET A 1 -18.17 -8.53 14.19
CA MET A 1 -16.99 -7.97 13.48
C MET A 1 -17.12 -6.46 13.47
N ALA A 2 -16.26 -5.73 14.18
CA ALA A 2 -16.25 -4.27 14.12
C ALA A 2 -15.35 -3.82 12.95
N THR A 3 -15.91 -3.76 11.74
CA THR A 3 -15.31 -3.02 10.63
C THR A 3 -15.37 -1.55 10.97
N THR A 4 -14.25 -0.97 11.40
CA THR A 4 -14.17 0.47 11.60
C THR A 4 -14.00 1.11 10.23
N GLN A 5 -15.05 1.73 9.71
CA GLN A 5 -14.96 2.62 8.56
C GLN A 5 -14.07 3.79 8.98
N ALA A 6 -13.04 4.10 8.18
CA ALA A 6 -12.07 5.13 8.53
C ALA A 6 -12.80 6.44 8.89
N PRO A 7 -12.66 6.99 10.11
CA PRO A 7 -13.23 8.29 10.42
C PRO A 7 -12.56 9.35 9.54
N ALA A 8 -13.33 10.35 9.12
CA ALA A 8 -12.90 11.40 8.17
C ALA A 8 -11.63 12.16 8.59
N ASN A 9 -11.22 12.07 9.85
CA ASN A 9 -10.04 12.76 10.41
C ASN A 9 -8.75 11.92 10.45
N LEU A 10 -8.69 10.78 9.75
CA LEU A 10 -7.53 9.87 9.79
C LEU A 10 -6.54 10.01 8.62
N ILE A 11 -6.79 10.93 7.69
CA ILE A 11 -5.92 11.23 6.56
C ILE A 11 -5.08 12.46 6.94
N LEU A 12 -3.76 12.41 6.78
CA LEU A 12 -2.92 13.61 6.89
C LEU A 12 -3.56 14.75 6.11
N ALA A 13 -3.74 15.91 6.74
CA ALA A 13 -4.37 17.11 6.16
C ALA A 13 -3.61 17.67 4.93
N THR A 14 -2.48 17.06 4.56
CA THR A 14 -1.77 17.38 3.33
C THR A 14 -2.45 16.74 2.12
N PRO A 15 -2.72 17.52 1.06
CA PRO A 15 -3.19 16.96 -0.21
C PRO A 15 -2.23 15.88 -0.74
N LEU A 16 -2.77 14.89 -1.46
CA LEU A 16 -1.93 13.99 -2.25
C LEU A 16 -1.14 14.81 -3.28
N LYS A 17 0.10 14.41 -3.52
CA LYS A 17 0.96 14.99 -4.55
C LYS A 17 1.34 13.87 -5.52
N GLY A 18 1.31 14.16 -6.81
CA GLY A 18 1.89 13.25 -7.81
C GLY A 18 3.39 13.21 -7.64
N GLY A 19 3.93 12.00 -7.47
CA GLY A 19 5.37 11.79 -7.35
C GLY A 19 6.06 11.79 -8.70
N THR A 20 7.33 12.15 -8.67
CA THR A 20 8.22 12.20 -9.85
C THR A 20 8.99 10.90 -10.07
N GLY A 21 8.94 9.99 -9.09
CA GLY A 21 9.80 8.79 -9.01
C GLY A 21 11.25 9.12 -8.68
N ARG A 22 11.49 10.22 -7.97
CA ARG A 22 12.80 10.56 -7.38
C ARG A 22 13.26 9.46 -6.42
N VAL A 23 12.30 8.82 -5.75
CA VAL A 23 12.53 7.68 -4.86
C VAL A 23 11.62 6.55 -5.29
N LEU A 24 12.21 5.36 -5.40
CA LEU A 24 11.50 4.11 -5.66
C LEU A 24 11.78 3.13 -4.52
N PRO A 25 10.80 2.28 -4.16
CA PRO A 25 10.99 1.26 -3.15
C PRO A 25 11.94 0.18 -3.69
N ILE A 26 12.62 -0.50 -2.77
CA ILE A 26 13.38 -1.70 -3.08
C ILE A 26 12.55 -2.94 -2.74
N LYS A 27 12.81 -4.04 -3.45
CA LYS A 27 12.25 -5.34 -3.08
C LYS A 27 12.85 -5.77 -1.73
N SER A 28 12.00 -6.11 -0.78
CA SER A 28 12.42 -6.63 0.52
C SER A 28 12.99 -8.03 0.34
N VAL A 29 14.10 -8.32 1.03
CA VAL A 29 14.69 -9.65 1.08
C VAL A 29 14.25 -10.28 2.40
N LEU A 30 13.06 -10.87 2.40
CA LEU A 30 12.60 -11.71 3.51
C LEU A 30 13.12 -13.15 3.31
N PRO A 31 13.47 -13.89 4.37
CA PRO A 31 13.80 -15.31 4.27
C PRO A 31 12.68 -16.07 3.56
N THR A 32 12.99 -16.67 2.42
CA THR A 32 12.01 -17.32 1.53
C THR A 32 11.81 -18.79 1.92
N GLY A 33 10.56 -19.16 2.16
CA GLY A 33 10.04 -20.53 2.16
C GLY A 33 8.55 -20.52 1.80
N ASP A 34 7.99 -21.69 1.44
CA ASP A 34 6.68 -21.87 0.75
C ASP A 34 5.42 -21.44 1.55
N THR A 35 5.59 -20.68 2.62
CA THR A 35 4.52 -20.04 3.40
C THR A 35 4.87 -18.58 3.70
N ALA A 36 5.38 -17.84 2.71
CA ALA A 36 5.89 -16.47 2.83
C ALA A 36 5.00 -15.50 3.65
N LEU A 37 3.67 -15.65 3.62
CA LEU A 37 2.74 -14.84 4.41
C LEU A 37 2.70 -15.23 5.91
N ALA A 38 2.64 -16.52 6.22
CA ALA A 38 2.71 -16.98 7.60
C ALA A 38 4.12 -16.78 8.16
N GLN A 39 5.15 -16.97 7.33
CA GLN A 39 6.54 -16.69 7.67
C GLN A 39 6.77 -15.20 7.87
N ALA A 40 6.24 -14.31 7.03
CA ALA A 40 6.30 -12.87 7.28
C ALA A 40 5.55 -12.50 8.57
N GLN A 41 4.42 -13.13 8.89
CA GLN A 41 3.77 -12.88 10.20
C GLN A 41 4.63 -13.36 11.38
N MET A 42 5.28 -14.52 11.26
CA MET A 42 6.18 -15.05 12.28
C MET A 42 7.44 -14.19 12.43
N ILE A 43 8.03 -13.80 11.30
CA ILE A 43 9.14 -12.87 11.21
C ILE A 43 8.71 -11.55 11.83
N PHE A 44 7.55 -10.99 11.52
CA PHE A 44 7.18 -9.68 12.05
C PHE A 44 6.40 -9.73 13.39
N SER A 45 6.62 -10.71 14.26
CA SER A 45 5.82 -10.91 15.50
C SER A 45 6.28 -10.10 16.72
N GLY A 46 7.26 -9.20 16.60
CA GLY A 46 7.86 -8.50 17.74
C GLY A 46 6.86 -7.68 18.58
N ILE A 47 6.69 -8.04 19.87
CA ILE A 47 5.71 -7.41 20.77
C ILE A 47 6.36 -6.28 21.57
N LYS A 48 5.89 -5.04 21.39
CA LYS A 48 5.88 -4.01 22.46
C LYS A 48 4.51 -3.30 22.51
N HIS A 49 4.09 -2.98 23.73
CA HIS A 49 2.70 -2.92 24.20
C HIS A 49 1.78 -1.83 23.60
N LEU A 50 0.47 -2.16 23.58
CA LEU A 50 -0.73 -1.40 23.18
C LEU A 50 -0.95 -1.12 21.68
N GLY A 51 -1.30 -2.19 20.95
CA GLY A 51 -1.69 -2.16 19.53
C GLY A 51 -0.57 -2.77 18.69
N ILE A 52 -0.61 -4.09 18.54
CA ILE A 52 0.49 -4.95 18.07
C ILE A 52 0.69 -4.72 16.58
N ARG A 53 1.52 -3.74 16.19
CA ARG A 53 2.05 -3.70 14.82
C ARG A 53 3.00 -4.86 14.63
N HIS A 54 3.02 -5.41 13.44
CA HIS A 54 3.95 -6.46 13.09
C HIS A 54 5.31 -5.80 12.75
N VAL A 55 6.38 -6.17 13.48
CA VAL A 55 7.74 -5.60 13.36
C VAL A 55 8.80 -6.70 13.33
N LEU A 56 9.91 -6.47 12.61
CA LEU A 56 10.99 -7.47 12.47
C LEU A 56 11.62 -7.75 13.85
N PRO A 57 11.93 -9.01 14.26
CA PRO A 57 12.31 -9.32 15.64
C PRO A 57 13.71 -8.83 15.97
N HIS A 58 14.53 -8.68 14.94
CA HIS A 58 15.91 -8.21 15.01
C HIS A 58 16.02 -6.74 14.60
N ASP A 59 14.90 -6.12 14.20
CA ASP A 59 14.82 -4.70 13.84
C ASP A 59 13.40 -4.17 14.09
N PHE A 60 13.16 -3.74 15.31
CA PHE A 60 11.88 -3.14 15.71
C PHE A 60 11.61 -1.79 15.01
N GLY A 61 12.59 -1.24 14.27
CA GLY A 61 12.45 -0.08 13.40
C GLY A 61 11.84 -0.41 12.03
N THR A 62 11.63 -1.70 11.71
CA THR A 62 10.99 -2.14 10.48
C THR A 62 9.59 -2.69 10.75
N GLY A 63 8.57 -1.98 10.28
CA GLY A 63 7.16 -2.38 10.38
C GLY A 63 6.63 -3.06 9.10
N LEU A 64 5.61 -3.92 9.25
CA LEU A 64 4.92 -4.62 8.17
C LEU A 64 3.46 -4.17 8.06
N ILE A 65 3.04 -3.84 6.83
CA ILE A 65 1.63 -3.68 6.47
C ILE A 65 1.30 -4.62 5.32
N ARG A 66 0.24 -5.40 5.47
CA ARG A 66 -0.28 -6.22 4.37
C ARG A 66 -1.40 -5.48 3.66
N ILE A 67 -1.38 -5.47 2.34
CA ILE A 67 -2.43 -4.88 1.51
C ILE A 67 -3.22 -5.96 0.77
N ASP A 68 -4.48 -5.65 0.46
CA ASP A 68 -5.32 -6.47 -0.40
C ASP A 68 -6.32 -5.59 -1.17
N GLY A 69 -6.76 -6.06 -2.33
CA GLY A 69 -7.64 -5.33 -3.22
C GLY A 69 -8.46 -6.30 -4.07
N VAL A 70 -9.78 -6.16 -3.99
CA VAL A 70 -10.71 -7.00 -4.74
C VAL A 70 -11.66 -6.15 -5.55
N VAL A 71 -11.86 -6.54 -6.79
CA VAL A 71 -13.01 -6.12 -7.60
C VAL A 71 -13.74 -7.39 -7.98
N GLN A 72 -15.03 -7.46 -7.65
CA GLN A 72 -15.87 -8.57 -8.05
C GLN A 72 -16.67 -8.14 -9.28
N PRO A 73 -16.35 -8.65 -10.49
CA PRO A 73 -17.15 -8.34 -11.67
C PRO A 73 -18.53 -8.95 -11.51
N SER A 74 -19.55 -8.12 -11.63
CA SER A 74 -20.93 -8.58 -11.76
C SER A 74 -21.35 -8.38 -13.22
N PRO A 75 -21.80 -9.42 -13.94
CA PRO A 75 -22.27 -9.27 -15.31
C PRO A 75 -23.52 -8.38 -15.44
N HIS A 76 -24.15 -8.03 -14.33
CA HIS A 76 -25.35 -7.18 -14.26
C HIS A 76 -25.09 -5.81 -13.64
N ASP A 77 -23.89 -5.54 -13.13
CA ASP A 77 -23.56 -4.28 -12.49
C ASP A 77 -22.25 -3.70 -13.04
N PRO A 78 -22.34 -2.75 -14.00
CA PRO A 78 -21.18 -2.01 -14.48
C PRO A 78 -20.52 -1.16 -13.37
N ASP A 79 -21.16 -0.99 -12.22
CA ASP A 79 -20.62 -0.33 -11.02
C ASP A 79 -19.95 -1.29 -10.02
N ALA A 80 -19.72 -2.55 -10.42
CA ALA A 80 -18.99 -3.58 -9.69
C ALA A 80 -18.01 -3.00 -8.65
N THR A 81 -18.42 -3.04 -7.38
CA THR A 81 -17.80 -2.20 -6.35
C THR A 81 -16.46 -2.78 -5.91
N GLY A 82 -15.38 -2.14 -6.35
CA GLY A 82 -14.06 -2.42 -5.85
C GLY A 82 -13.93 -2.11 -4.36
N ARG A 83 -13.09 -2.89 -3.67
CA ARG A 83 -12.75 -2.68 -2.27
C ARG A 83 -11.26 -2.82 -2.08
N TRP A 84 -10.72 -1.99 -1.19
CA TRP A 84 -9.34 -2.05 -0.77
C TRP A 84 -9.29 -2.26 0.74
N ALA A 85 -8.25 -2.93 1.20
CA ALA A 85 -8.00 -3.12 2.61
C ALA A 85 -6.50 -3.18 2.89
N PHE A 86 -6.12 -2.82 4.12
CA PHE A 86 -4.81 -3.16 4.63
C PHE A 86 -4.90 -3.60 6.09
N PHE A 87 -4.07 -4.56 6.45
CA PHE A 87 -3.86 -5.07 7.79
C PHE A 87 -2.57 -4.46 8.35
N HIS A 88 -2.65 -3.87 9.53
CA HIS A 88 -1.53 -3.15 10.14
C HIS A 88 -1.16 -3.69 11.53
N GLY A 89 -1.62 -4.89 11.88
CA GLY A 89 -1.32 -5.52 13.16
C GLY A 89 -2.52 -6.19 13.84
N THR A 90 -2.34 -6.60 15.10
CA THR A 90 -3.37 -7.17 15.95
C THR A 90 -3.67 -6.27 17.15
N GLY A 91 -4.93 -6.24 17.57
CA GLY A 91 -5.35 -5.55 18.78
C GLY A 91 -4.93 -6.32 20.04
N PRO A 92 -5.13 -5.73 21.24
CA PRO A 92 -4.79 -6.37 22.52
C PRO A 92 -5.42 -7.76 22.75
N LEU A 93 -6.53 -8.05 22.06
CA LEU A 93 -7.26 -9.33 22.14
C LEU A 93 -6.96 -10.26 20.97
N GLY A 94 -5.88 -10.03 20.21
CA GLY A 94 -5.54 -10.81 19.01
C GLY A 94 -6.45 -10.53 17.80
N THR A 95 -7.33 -9.53 17.88
CA THR A 95 -8.23 -9.16 16.79
C THR A 95 -7.46 -8.49 15.65
N PRO A 96 -7.66 -8.87 14.38
CA PRO A 96 -7.01 -8.19 13.26
C PRO A 96 -7.36 -6.69 13.22
N SER A 97 -6.34 -5.84 13.13
CA SER A 97 -6.50 -4.40 12.91
C SER A 97 -6.43 -4.14 11.41
N VAL A 98 -7.61 -3.93 10.82
CA VAL A 98 -7.80 -3.75 9.38
C VAL A 98 -8.50 -2.43 9.12
N VAL A 99 -7.97 -1.69 8.16
CA VAL A 99 -8.66 -0.53 7.57
C VAL A 99 -9.08 -0.91 6.17
N SER A 100 -10.32 -0.59 5.81
CA SER A 100 -10.84 -0.90 4.48
C SER A 100 -11.78 0.19 3.99
N GLY A 101 -12.00 0.21 2.68
CA GLY A 101 -12.89 1.15 2.02
C GLY A 101 -13.41 0.63 0.69
N ARG A 102 -14.37 1.35 0.14
CA ARG A 102 -14.76 1.21 -1.27
C ARG A 102 -13.70 1.88 -2.13
N LEU A 103 -13.41 1.29 -3.29
CA LEU A 103 -12.60 1.91 -4.31
C LEU A 103 -13.35 3.11 -4.87
N GLU A 104 -12.69 4.25 -4.88
CA GLU A 104 -13.27 5.51 -5.32
C GLU A 104 -13.51 5.49 -6.85
N ARG A 105 -14.52 6.24 -7.30
CA ARG A 105 -14.80 6.45 -8.73
C ARG A 105 -13.94 7.54 -9.35
N LYS A 106 -13.55 8.52 -8.54
CA LYS A 106 -12.61 9.57 -8.94
C LYS A 106 -11.19 9.15 -8.59
N GLY A 107 -10.25 9.60 -9.39
CA GLY A 107 -8.83 9.47 -9.14
C GLY A 107 -8.40 10.28 -7.91
N PRO A 108 -7.17 10.03 -7.45
CA PRO A 108 -6.62 10.68 -6.26
C PRO A 108 -6.47 12.21 -6.44
N PHE A 109 -6.48 12.69 -7.69
CA PHE A 109 -6.33 14.10 -8.05
C PHE A 109 -7.64 14.72 -8.57
N GLY A 110 -8.78 14.03 -8.43
CA GLY A 110 -10.10 14.53 -8.82
C GLY A 110 -10.50 14.25 -10.27
N ASP A 111 -9.60 13.66 -11.06
CA ASP A 111 -9.83 13.11 -12.39
C ASP A 111 -10.78 11.90 -12.36
N ASP A 112 -11.26 11.45 -13.52
CA ASP A 112 -12.02 10.20 -13.58
C ASP A 112 -11.10 9.01 -13.30
N GLY A 113 -11.39 8.23 -12.25
CA GLY A 113 -10.51 7.19 -11.71
C GLY A 113 -10.38 5.94 -12.59
N GLY A 114 -10.78 6.01 -13.85
CA GLY A 114 -10.74 4.89 -14.78
C GLY A 114 -11.56 3.67 -14.31
N THR A 115 -11.29 2.52 -14.94
CA THR A 115 -11.98 1.26 -14.63
C THR A 115 -11.57 0.73 -13.26
N GLN A 116 -12.55 0.31 -12.46
CA GLN A 116 -12.29 -0.39 -11.20
C GLN A 116 -11.71 -1.78 -11.51
N THR A 117 -10.44 -1.98 -11.14
CA THR A 117 -9.72 -3.26 -11.30
C THR A 117 -9.09 -3.67 -9.97
N SER A 118 -8.87 -4.96 -9.75
CA SER A 118 -8.21 -5.44 -8.51
C SER A 118 -6.81 -4.80 -8.33
N HIS A 119 -6.07 -4.58 -9.42
CA HIS A 119 -4.81 -3.84 -9.38
C HIS A 119 -5.00 -2.40 -8.89
N ARG A 120 -6.03 -1.70 -9.36
CA ARG A 120 -6.35 -0.35 -8.85
C ARG A 120 -6.69 -0.38 -7.35
N ALA A 121 -7.45 -1.39 -6.90
CA ALA A 121 -7.77 -1.57 -5.49
C ALA A 121 -6.51 -1.84 -4.63
N LEU A 122 -5.56 -2.64 -5.12
CA LEU A 122 -4.27 -2.88 -4.47
C LEU A 122 -3.43 -1.61 -4.36
N LEU A 123 -3.30 -0.84 -5.44
CA LEU A 123 -2.60 0.45 -5.43
C LEU A 123 -3.23 1.42 -4.42
N ARG A 124 -4.57 1.47 -4.41
CA ARG A 124 -5.31 2.30 -3.46
C ARG A 124 -5.08 1.87 -2.01
N ALA A 125 -4.99 0.56 -1.74
CA ALA A 125 -4.64 0.03 -0.42
C ALA A 125 -3.22 0.44 -0.01
N ALA A 126 -2.24 0.39 -0.92
CA ALA A 126 -0.87 0.83 -0.67
C ALA A 126 -0.81 2.33 -0.30
N VAL A 127 -1.49 3.18 -1.07
CA VAL A 127 -1.60 4.62 -0.76
C VAL A 127 -2.30 4.83 0.58
N ALA A 128 -3.37 4.08 0.87
CA ALA A 128 -4.06 4.16 2.16
C ALA A 128 -3.14 3.79 3.33
N ALA A 129 -2.35 2.73 3.19
CA ALA A 129 -1.42 2.25 4.18
C ALA A 129 -0.33 3.27 4.49
N LEU A 130 0.25 3.90 3.47
CA LEU A 130 1.26 4.96 3.63
C LEU A 130 0.68 6.23 4.26
N ARG A 131 -0.60 6.51 3.99
CA ARG A 131 -1.30 7.65 4.60
C ARG A 131 -1.89 7.36 5.98
N PHE A 132 -1.94 6.08 6.38
CA PHE A 132 -2.45 5.69 7.68
C PHE A 132 -1.50 6.17 8.76
N ARG A 133 -1.99 7.11 9.56
CA ARG A 133 -1.23 7.91 10.52
C ARG A 133 -0.21 7.08 11.29
N ARG A 134 1.05 7.49 11.14
CA ARG A 134 2.19 7.20 12.02
C ARG A 134 1.87 7.74 13.41
N ARG A 135 1.87 6.87 14.41
CA ARG A 135 1.80 7.27 15.81
C ARG A 135 3.07 8.10 16.15
N PRO A 136 2.98 9.23 16.88
CA PRO A 136 4.15 10.07 17.18
C PRO A 136 5.29 9.31 17.88
N ASP A 137 4.94 8.26 18.61
CA ASP A 137 5.80 7.35 19.37
C ASP A 137 6.37 6.18 18.55
N GLU A 138 5.99 6.05 17.26
CA GLU A 138 6.39 4.93 16.42
C GLU A 138 7.67 5.27 15.63
N ALA A 139 8.80 4.74 16.10
CA ALA A 139 10.16 5.04 15.62
C ALA A 139 10.60 4.14 14.44
N PHE A 140 9.69 3.83 13.51
CA PHE A 140 10.08 3.05 12.33
C PHE A 140 10.97 3.88 11.40
N HIS A 141 12.07 3.28 10.95
CA HIS A 141 12.86 3.79 9.85
C HIS A 141 12.51 3.10 8.53
N THR A 142 11.85 1.93 8.57
CA THR A 142 11.43 1.19 7.37
C THR A 142 9.98 0.71 7.49
N LEU A 143 9.24 0.79 6.39
CA LEU A 143 7.92 0.19 6.26
C LEU A 143 7.89 -0.77 5.07
N VAL A 144 7.54 -2.04 5.33
CA VAL A 144 7.40 -3.08 4.32
C VAL A 144 5.93 -3.23 3.95
N ILE A 145 5.61 -3.07 2.67
CA ILE A 145 4.27 -3.29 2.10
C ILE A 145 4.23 -4.70 1.52
N ALA A 146 3.59 -5.63 2.22
CA ALA A 146 3.40 -6.99 1.74
C ALA A 146 2.12 -7.12 0.91
N THR A 147 2.24 -7.74 -0.25
CA THR A 147 1.14 -8.08 -1.16
C THR A 147 1.30 -9.54 -1.63
N ALA A 148 0.20 -10.19 -1.97
CA ALA A 148 0.22 -11.50 -2.64
C ALA A 148 0.31 -11.37 -4.18
N ASP A 149 0.25 -10.15 -4.72
CA ASP A 149 0.36 -9.87 -6.16
C ASP A 149 1.81 -9.50 -6.53
N ASP A 150 2.56 -10.48 -7.02
CA ASP A 150 3.95 -10.31 -7.47
C ASP A 150 4.11 -9.26 -8.58
N ASN A 151 3.06 -9.03 -9.39
CA ASN A 151 3.13 -8.03 -10.44
C ASN A 151 3.21 -6.63 -9.86
N LEU A 152 2.52 -6.35 -8.75
CA LEU A 152 2.57 -5.05 -8.10
C LEU A 152 3.98 -4.74 -7.60
N THR A 153 4.62 -5.71 -6.93
CA THR A 153 6.00 -5.60 -6.44
C THR A 153 6.97 -5.32 -7.59
N ASN A 154 6.86 -6.07 -8.69
CA ASN A 154 7.70 -5.84 -9.87
C ASN A 154 7.44 -4.46 -10.49
N CYS A 155 6.17 -4.05 -10.62
CA CYS A 155 5.83 -2.74 -11.17
C CYS A 155 6.41 -1.60 -10.31
N ALA A 156 6.29 -1.69 -8.99
CA ALA A 156 6.76 -0.65 -8.07
C ALA A 156 8.29 -0.54 -8.00
N THR A 157 8.99 -1.67 -8.09
CA THR A 157 10.45 -1.75 -7.87
C THR A 157 11.27 -1.68 -9.15
N THR A 158 10.70 -2.03 -10.32
CA THR A 158 11.44 -2.07 -11.60
C THR A 158 10.79 -1.23 -12.69
N LEU A 159 9.51 -1.47 -13.01
CA LEU A 159 8.88 -0.90 -14.21
C LEU A 159 8.52 0.58 -14.07
N ALA A 160 8.18 1.04 -12.87
CA ALA A 160 7.81 2.42 -12.60
C ALA A 160 8.87 3.41 -13.11
N LYS A 161 10.16 3.09 -12.92
CA LYS A 161 11.27 3.92 -13.43
C LYS A 161 11.19 4.08 -14.94
N THR A 162 11.06 2.96 -15.65
CA THR A 162 10.97 2.94 -17.11
C THR A 162 9.75 3.70 -17.60
N TRP A 163 8.60 3.56 -16.94
CA TRP A 163 7.40 4.31 -17.31
C TRP A 163 7.58 5.81 -17.17
N ILE A 164 8.26 6.28 -16.13
CA ILE A 164 8.54 7.70 -15.95
C ILE A 164 9.43 8.22 -17.08
N GLU A 165 10.50 7.50 -17.39
CA GLU A 165 11.45 7.85 -18.47
C GLU A 165 10.78 7.85 -19.86
N THR A 166 9.78 7.00 -20.09
CA THR A 166 9.06 6.91 -21.37
C THR A 166 7.79 7.76 -21.44
N GLY A 167 7.52 8.61 -20.43
CA GLY A 167 6.33 9.46 -20.39
C GLY A 167 5.03 8.66 -20.22
N TRP A 168 5.06 7.66 -19.34
CA TRP A 168 3.98 6.73 -18.99
C TRP A 168 3.50 5.84 -20.15
N LYS A 169 4.46 5.32 -20.92
CA LYS A 169 4.21 4.37 -22.00
C LYS A 169 4.85 3.01 -21.71
N THR A 170 4.08 1.96 -21.96
CA THR A 170 4.57 0.58 -21.96
C THR A 170 5.54 0.34 -23.12
N SER A 171 6.26 -0.79 -23.09
CA SER A 171 7.15 -1.20 -24.20
C SER A 171 6.43 -1.36 -25.54
N LYS A 172 5.11 -1.55 -25.52
CA LYS A 172 4.24 -1.62 -26.71
C LYS A 172 3.71 -0.24 -27.16
N GLY A 173 4.18 0.84 -26.56
CA GLY A 173 3.74 2.21 -26.85
C GLY A 173 2.36 2.58 -26.28
N LEU A 174 1.67 1.66 -25.60
CA LEU A 174 0.38 1.91 -24.97
C LEU A 174 0.54 2.70 -23.66
N LEU A 175 -0.48 3.49 -23.31
CA LEU A 175 -0.54 4.18 -22.02
C LEU A 175 -0.54 3.17 -20.86
N VAL A 176 0.25 3.48 -19.83
CA VAL A 176 0.27 2.70 -18.58
C VAL A 176 -1.08 2.86 -17.87
N LYS A 177 -1.68 1.73 -17.47
CA LYS A 177 -2.94 1.71 -16.71
C LYS A 177 -2.72 2.20 -15.28
N ASN A 178 -3.75 2.80 -14.69
CA ASN A 178 -3.73 3.30 -13.30
C ASN A 178 -2.61 4.32 -13.02
N ARG A 179 -2.21 5.10 -14.04
CA ARG A 179 -1.15 6.11 -13.92
C ARG A 179 -1.38 7.05 -12.74
N ASP A 180 -2.60 7.53 -12.58
CA ASP A 180 -3.02 8.42 -11.50
C ASP A 180 -2.71 7.84 -10.10
N MET A 181 -3.02 6.56 -9.90
CA MET A 181 -2.73 5.84 -8.66
C MET A 181 -1.23 5.57 -8.48
N TRP A 182 -0.51 5.29 -9.57
CA TRP A 182 0.95 5.16 -9.52
C TRP A 182 1.61 6.48 -9.15
N GLU A 183 1.21 7.59 -9.75
CA GLU A 183 1.71 8.94 -9.41
C GLU A 183 1.43 9.27 -7.93
N ALA A 184 0.24 8.95 -7.42
CA ALA A 184 -0.07 9.10 -6.00
C ALA A 184 0.84 8.24 -5.10
N LEU A 185 1.07 6.98 -5.48
CA LEU A 185 1.93 6.07 -4.72
C LEU A 185 3.40 6.53 -4.71
N LEU A 186 3.92 6.98 -5.86
CA LEU A 186 5.27 7.56 -5.97
C LEU A 186 5.41 8.80 -5.08
N GLY A 187 4.39 9.65 -5.01
CA GLY A 187 4.41 10.84 -4.16
C GLY A 187 4.49 10.50 -2.68
N GLU A 188 3.85 9.39 -2.27
CA GLU A 188 3.97 8.89 -0.90
C GLU A 188 5.35 8.29 -0.62
N PHE A 189 6.01 7.62 -1.58
CA PHE A 189 7.40 7.17 -1.40
C PHE A 189 8.35 8.35 -1.19
N GLU A 190 8.21 9.40 -2.01
CA GLU A 190 9.00 10.62 -1.88
C GLU A 190 8.75 11.31 -0.53
N ARG A 191 7.50 11.35 -0.07
CA ARG A 191 7.14 11.90 1.25
C ARG A 191 7.77 11.08 2.38
N TYR A 192 7.79 9.76 2.30
CA TYR A 192 8.44 8.92 3.31
C TYR A 192 9.95 9.16 3.35
N ALA A 193 10.59 9.29 2.18
CA ALA A 193 12.02 9.59 2.09
C ALA A 193 12.36 10.97 2.69
N ASP A 194 11.53 11.99 2.43
CA ASP A 194 11.68 13.33 3.02
C ASP A 194 11.52 13.30 4.56
N LEU A 195 10.81 12.30 5.10
CA LEU A 195 10.68 12.04 6.54
C LEU A 195 11.79 11.13 7.10
N GLY A 196 12.80 10.78 6.29
CA GLY A 196 13.89 9.90 6.69
C GLY A 196 13.49 8.42 6.82
N MET A 197 12.41 8.00 6.17
CA MET A 197 11.91 6.62 6.21
C MET A 197 12.04 5.93 4.85
N ALA A 198 12.35 4.64 4.87
CA ALA A 198 12.35 3.78 3.69
C ALA A 198 11.02 3.04 3.52
N VAL A 199 10.63 2.80 2.27
CA VAL A 199 9.51 1.91 1.91
C VAL A 199 10.05 0.73 1.10
N GLN A 200 9.58 -0.47 1.40
CA GLN A 200 9.95 -1.71 0.71
C GLN A 200 8.70 -2.50 0.28
N PHE A 201 8.84 -3.38 -0.71
CA PHE A 201 7.82 -4.33 -1.16
C PHE A 201 8.29 -5.77 -1.08
#